data_AF-A0A2U1KI00-F1
#
_entry.id   AF-A0A2U1KI00-F1
#
_cell.length_a   1.000
_cell.length_b   1.000
_cell.length_c   1.000
_cell.angle_alpha   90.00
_cell.angle_beta   90.00
_cell.angle_gamma   90.00
#
_symmetry.space_group_name_H-M   'P 1'
#
loop_
_entity.id
_entity.type
_entity.pdbx_description
1 polymer ?
#
loop_
_entity_poly.entity_id
_entity_poly.type
_entity_poly.pdbx_seq_one_letter_code
_entity_poly.pdbx_strand_id
1 'polypeptide(L)'
;MTLKFALISLQALLSVLEPKDPQDDVVAEQYLTDHATFNATTLCWTEDFAMVSMPEYNRKMQKLIEKGFPKALVKKTLEAVGARLNVALKKLCS
;
A
#
# COMPACT_ATOMS: atom_id res chain seq x y z
N MET A 1 23.64 15.95 -0.02
CA MET A 1 22.32 15.30 0.07
C MET A 1 21.39 16.15 0.92
N THR A 2 20.11 16.25 0.57
CA THR A 2 19.09 16.94 1.38
C THR A 2 17.97 15.98 1.76
N LEU A 3 17.17 16.32 2.79
CA LEU A 3 16.09 15.46 3.28
C LEU A 3 15.10 15.04 2.19
N LYS A 4 14.79 15.95 1.24
CA LYS A 4 13.90 15.65 0.10
C LYS A 4 14.48 14.54 -0.78
N PHE A 5 15.78 14.59 -1.07
CA PHE A 5 16.45 13.55 -1.87
C PHE A 5 16.53 12.23 -1.12
N ALA A 6 16.76 12.25 0.20
CA ALA A 6 16.75 11.04 1.02
C ALA A 6 15.36 10.35 1.02
N LEU A 7 14.28 11.12 1.16
CA LEU A 7 12.91 10.58 1.13
C LEU A 7 12.54 9.99 -0.24
N ILE A 8 12.94 10.63 -1.34
CA ILE A 8 12.73 10.10 -2.68
C ILE A 8 13.52 8.80 -2.88
N SER A 9 14.74 8.73 -2.37
CA SER A 9 15.55 7.52 -2.42
C SER A 9 14.91 6.36 -1.65
N LEU A 10 14.36 6.62 -0.46
CA LEU A 10 13.62 5.62 0.32
C LEU A 10 12.34 5.16 -0.40
N GLN A 11 11.61 6.08 -1.03
CA GLN A 11 10.44 5.71 -1.82
C GLN A 11 10.81 4.83 -3.04
N ALA A 12 11.95 5.11 -3.68
CA ALA A 12 12.47 4.29 -4.76
C ALA A 12 12.87 2.89 -4.27
N LEU A 13 13.50 2.79 -3.09
CA LEU A 13 13.87 1.51 -2.47
C LEU A 13 12.67 0.62 -2.16
N LEU A 14 11.54 1.20 -1.74
CA LEU A 14 10.29 0.46 -1.56
C LEU A 14 9.68 -0.04 -2.89
N SER A 15 10.10 0.53 -4.01
CA SER A 15 9.61 0.16 -5.35
C SER A 15 10.52 -0.83 -6.07
N VAL A 16 11.81 -0.89 -5.69
CA VAL A 16 12.82 -1.78 -6.26
C VAL A 16 13.65 -2.35 -5.12
N LEU A 17 13.40 -3.62 -4.80
CA LEU A 17 14.08 -4.34 -3.72
C LEU A 17 15.42 -4.91 -4.22
N GLU A 18 16.42 -4.94 -3.33
CA GLU A 18 17.77 -5.42 -3.63
C GLU A 18 18.12 -6.65 -2.75
N PRO A 19 17.59 -7.84 -3.07
CA PRO A 19 17.69 -9.02 -2.20
C PRO A 19 19.09 -9.64 -2.12
N LYS A 20 20.07 -9.12 -2.89
CA LYS A 20 21.46 -9.58 -2.90
C LYS A 20 22.35 -8.84 -1.88
N ASP A 21 21.87 -7.73 -1.34
CA ASP A 21 22.49 -6.98 -0.25
C ASP A 21 21.41 -6.70 0.81
N PRO A 22 20.96 -7.75 1.53
CA PRO A 22 19.78 -7.65 2.36
C PRO A 22 20.04 -6.92 3.67
N GLN A 23 19.05 -6.13 4.09
CA GLN A 23 19.00 -5.60 5.45
C GLN A 23 18.45 -6.64 6.45
N ASP A 24 17.59 -7.53 5.97
CA ASP A 24 16.99 -8.65 6.70
C ASP A 24 17.09 -9.90 5.81
N ASP A 25 17.91 -10.86 6.23
CA ASP A 25 18.19 -12.08 5.48
C ASP A 25 16.95 -12.96 5.30
N VAL A 26 16.05 -13.00 6.29
CA VAL A 26 14.86 -13.86 6.28
C VAL A 26 13.84 -13.33 5.28
N VAL A 27 13.62 -12.02 5.27
CA VAL A 27 12.70 -11.38 4.32
C VAL A 27 13.25 -11.45 2.89
N ALA A 28 14.58 -11.31 2.73
CA ALA A 28 15.22 -11.42 1.43
C ALA A 28 15.20 -12.87 0.88
N GLU A 29 15.44 -13.87 1.72
CA GLU A 29 15.27 -15.27 1.36
C GLU A 29 13.82 -15.53 0.94
N GLN A 30 12.84 -15.11 1.75
CA GLN A 30 11.42 -15.25 1.42
C GLN A 30 11.07 -14.58 0.08
N TYR A 31 11.61 -13.40 -0.21
CA TYR A 31 11.42 -12.71 -1.49
C TYR A 31 11.95 -13.52 -2.68
N LEU A 32 13.10 -14.17 -2.52
CA LEU A 32 13.76 -14.97 -3.57
C LEU A 32 13.15 -16.36 -3.75
N THR A 33 12.75 -17.02 -2.66
CA THR A 33 12.31 -18.43 -2.65
C THR A 33 10.79 -18.57 -2.75
N ASP A 34 10.02 -17.65 -2.15
CA ASP A 34 8.56 -17.69 -2.10
C ASP A 34 7.94 -16.28 -2.20
N HIS A 35 7.94 -15.77 -3.43
CA HIS A 35 7.40 -14.45 -3.74
C HIS A 35 5.88 -14.35 -3.47
N ALA A 36 5.13 -15.46 -3.49
CA ALA A 36 3.70 -15.44 -3.21
C ALA A 36 3.44 -15.15 -1.73
N THR A 37 4.16 -15.84 -0.83
CA THR A 37 4.07 -15.59 0.61
C THR A 37 4.66 -14.22 0.95
N PHE A 38 5.75 -13.79 0.31
CA PHE A 38 6.27 -12.43 0.48
C PHE A 38 5.21 -11.36 0.19
N ASN A 39 4.48 -11.49 -0.93
CA ASN A 39 3.42 -10.54 -1.28
C ASN A 39 2.28 -10.53 -0.24
N ALA A 40 1.90 -11.70 0.28
CA ALA A 40 0.87 -11.80 1.31
C ALA A 40 1.33 -11.15 2.63
N THR A 41 2.56 -11.40 3.06
CA THR A 41 3.16 -10.81 4.27
C THR A 41 3.31 -9.30 4.16
N THR A 42 3.85 -8.81 3.04
CA THR A 42 4.00 -7.36 2.81
C THR A 42 2.66 -6.63 2.75
N LEU A 43 1.63 -7.26 2.18
CA LEU A 43 0.27 -6.72 2.20
C LEU A 43 -0.27 -6.64 3.62
N CYS A 44 -0.17 -7.74 4.39
CA CYS A 44 -0.61 -7.79 5.78
C CYS A 44 0.08 -6.70 6.63
N TRP A 45 1.40 -6.58 6.52
CA TRP A 45 2.15 -5.53 7.24
C TRP A 45 1.77 -4.11 6.78
N THR A 46 1.49 -3.94 5.49
CA THR A 46 1.02 -2.64 4.98
C THR A 46 -0.34 -2.28 5.58
N GLU A 47 -1.25 -3.24 5.70
CA GLU A 47 -2.57 -3.06 6.30
C GLU A 47 -2.48 -2.78 7.81
N ASP A 48 -1.69 -3.57 8.53
CA ASP A 48 -1.59 -3.46 10.00
C ASP A 48 -0.82 -2.22 10.46
N PHE A 49 0.25 -1.84 9.74
CA PHE A 49 1.19 -0.82 10.22
C PHE A 49 1.21 0.46 9.38
N ALA A 50 0.82 0.42 8.10
CA ALA A 50 0.96 1.57 7.18
C ALA A 50 -0.38 2.16 6.68
N MET A 51 -1.50 1.43 6.76
CA MET A 51 -2.82 1.94 6.31
C MET A 51 -3.45 2.93 7.30
N VAL A 52 -3.29 2.70 8.61
CA VAL A 52 -3.96 3.50 9.66
C VAL A 52 -3.39 4.92 9.76
N SER A 53 -2.14 5.11 9.35
CA SER A 53 -1.42 6.39 9.43
C SER A 53 -1.57 7.27 8.18
N MET A 54 -2.36 6.88 7.18
CA MET A 54 -2.58 7.70 5.98
C MET A 54 -3.75 8.69 6.16
N PRO A 55 -3.51 9.99 6.41
CA PRO A 55 -4.54 11.01 6.23
C PRO A 55 -5.12 11.01 4.80
N GLU A 56 -4.34 10.53 3.82
CA GLU A 56 -4.84 10.27 2.47
C GLU A 56 -5.91 9.18 2.40
N TYR A 57 -5.84 8.12 3.22
CA TYR A 57 -6.87 7.07 3.23
C TYR A 57 -8.21 7.68 3.66
N ASN A 58 -8.21 8.42 4.77
CA ASN A 58 -9.39 9.15 5.25
C ASN A 58 -9.88 10.18 4.23
N ARG A 59 -8.98 10.91 3.58
CA ARG A 59 -9.32 11.88 2.52
C ARG A 59 -9.92 11.21 1.27
N LYS A 60 -9.38 10.07 0.86
CA LYS A 60 -9.89 9.26 -0.27
C LYS A 60 -11.26 8.66 0.08
N MET A 61 -11.44 8.19 1.32
CA MET A 61 -12.71 7.71 1.83
C MET A 61 -13.77 8.82 1.84
N GLN A 62 -13.45 10.00 2.38
CA GLN A 62 -14.38 11.13 2.38
C GLN A 62 -14.76 11.58 0.96
N LYS A 63 -13.80 11.68 0.03
CA LYS A 63 -14.11 12.00 -1.38
C LYS A 63 -15.09 11.02 -2.02
N LEU A 64 -15.05 9.73 -1.65
CA LEU A 64 -15.97 8.73 -2.18
C LEU A 64 -17.35 8.81 -1.51
N ILE A 65 -17.40 9.12 -0.22
CA ILE A 65 -18.66 9.36 0.51
C ILE A 65 -19.34 10.63 -0.02
N GLU A 66 -18.60 11.71 -0.27
CA GLU A 66 -19.09 12.94 -0.89
C GLU A 66 -19.66 12.71 -2.30
N LYS A 67 -19.13 11.71 -3.03
CA LYS A 67 -19.66 11.27 -4.32
C LYS A 67 -20.95 10.46 -4.22
N GLY A 68 -21.46 10.23 -3.00
CA GLY A 68 -22.73 9.54 -2.75
C GLY A 68 -22.63 8.04 -2.49
N PHE A 69 -21.41 7.49 -2.40
CA PHE A 69 -21.24 6.06 -2.13
C PHE A 69 -21.37 5.73 -0.62
N PRO A 70 -22.03 4.62 -0.25
CA PRO A 70 -22.16 4.22 1.15
C PRO A 70 -20.79 3.96 1.80
N LYS A 71 -20.57 4.51 3.00
CA LYS A 71 -19.30 4.38 3.74
C LYS A 71 -18.83 2.93 3.89
N ALA A 72 -19.76 1.99 4.13
CA ALA A 72 -19.44 0.57 4.26
C ALA A 72 -18.91 -0.05 2.96
N LEU A 73 -19.51 0.31 1.82
CA LEU A 73 -19.10 -0.16 0.50
C LEU A 73 -17.76 0.45 0.09
N VAL A 74 -17.57 1.74 0.35
CA VAL A 74 -16.32 2.47 0.13
C VAL A 74 -15.18 1.87 0.94
N LYS A 75 -15.40 1.59 2.22
CA LYS A 75 -14.41 0.96 3.10
C LYS A 75 -13.98 -0.40 2.55
N LYS A 76 -14.94 -1.29 2.30
CA LYS A 76 -14.69 -2.63 1.75
C LYS A 76 -13.95 -2.58 0.41
N THR A 77 -14.29 -1.61 -0.45
CA THR A 77 -13.65 -1.47 -1.76
C THR A 77 -12.25 -0.87 -1.66
N LEU A 78 -12.03 0.12 -0.79
CA LEU A 78 -10.71 0.70 -0.56
C LEU A 78 -9.76 -0.28 0.10
N GLU A 79 -10.25 -1.12 1.01
CA GLU A 79 -9.50 -2.24 1.61
C GLU A 79 -9.13 -3.26 0.52
N ALA A 80 -10.10 -3.74 -0.26
CA ALA A 80 -9.87 -4.71 -1.34
C ALA A 80 -8.95 -4.21 -2.47
N VAL A 81 -8.75 -2.90 -2.58
CA VAL A 81 -7.98 -2.24 -3.66
C VAL A 81 -6.68 -1.60 -3.12
N GLY A 82 -6.38 -1.75 -1.82
CA GLY A 82 -5.16 -1.22 -1.21
C GLY A 82 -5.05 0.31 -1.30
N ALA A 83 -6.14 1.03 -0.99
CA ALA A 83 -6.21 2.49 -0.96
C ALA A 83 -5.93 3.23 -2.31
N ARG A 84 -6.03 2.53 -3.45
CA ARG A 84 -5.91 3.15 -4.79
C ARG A 84 -7.25 3.75 -5.25
N LEU A 85 -7.40 5.07 -5.12
CA LEU A 85 -8.64 5.79 -5.41
C LEU A 85 -9.22 5.54 -6.81
N ASN A 86 -8.38 5.58 -7.86
CA ASN A 86 -8.85 5.44 -9.25
C ASN A 86 -9.41 4.04 -9.52
N VAL A 87 -8.79 3.01 -8.95
CA VAL A 87 -9.24 1.62 -9.09
C VAL A 87 -10.51 1.39 -8.26
N ALA A 88 -10.58 1.98 -7.06
CA ALA A 88 -11.78 1.92 -6.22
C ALA A 88 -12.98 2.61 -6.88
N LEU A 89 -12.78 3.79 -7.50
CA LEU A 89 -13.81 4.48 -8.27
C LEU A 89 -14.33 3.63 -9.44
N LYS A 90 -13.41 3.03 -10.23
CA LYS A 90 -13.80 2.16 -11.34
C LYS A 90 -14.59 0.94 -10.87
N LYS A 91 -14.25 0.39 -9.71
CA LYS A 91 -14.95 -0.77 -9.10
C LYS A 91 -16.32 -0.39 -8.54
N LEU A 92 -16.47 0.83 -8.01
CA LEU A 92 -17.74 1.34 -7.44
C LEU A 92 -18.73 1.82 -8.50
N CYS A 93 -18.23 2.26 -9.67
CA CYS A 93 -19.06 2.70 -10.80
C CYS A 93 -19.37 1.58 -11.82
N SER A 94 -18.85 0.38 -11.60
CA SER A 94 -19.12 -0.82 -12.42
C SER A 94 -20.15 -1.70 -11.76
#